data_AF-A0A661SRK5-F1
#
_entry.id   AF-A0A661SRK5-F1
#
_cell.length_a   1.000
_cell.length_b   1.000
_cell.length_c   1.000
_cell.angle_alpha   90.00
_cell.angle_beta   90.00
_cell.angle_gamma   90.00
#
_symmetry.space_group_name_H-M   'P 1'
#
loop_
_entity.id
_entity.type
_entity.pdbx_description
1 polymer ?
#
loop_
_entity_poly.entity_id
_entity_poly.type
_entity_poly.pdbx_seq_one_letter_code
_entity_poly.pdbx_strand_id
1 'polypeptide(L)'
;MKKTFLILTGIILITMGFLLMNPASGDASSQNSADTADESLINTLNTLLQNSVEISNQIEEKKHARKIAFSEQEKAYLSSEISQLSAKLEKLETDFESVALGIDMNAFHAKPQKKFVWKDEVHKLIDPLITTLKRITARPRQIEMLRNEIGRYEEQLEIARAALENLATLLPKMGSSERRLEKRLLAVTDAWWEKERQISDQLAVSRFQLDELSKERQSIWESSQNIIRSFFRSRGRNLILSVLAFGLVFAGLRYSYRLLYKFSQIHKAGERNIYVRVMDVLYHLLTIVGAAGAMLSVLYVSGDWMLLSCAIIFLLGMSWTAKEGLPLYWRQVQLMLNLGTVRENERIVYLGIPWKVASLSFFTTLEN
;
A
#
# COMPACT_ATOMS: atom_id res chain seq x y z
N MET A 1 -51.72 8.69 21.92
CA MET A 1 -52.14 9.90 21.17
C MET A 1 -51.32 9.94 19.89
N LYS A 2 -51.86 9.47 18.74
CA LYS A 2 -52.58 10.26 17.73
C LYS A 2 -51.73 11.43 17.17
N LYS A 3 -51.18 11.26 15.97
CA LYS A 3 -51.72 11.84 14.72
C LYS A 3 -50.86 11.53 13.49
N THR A 4 -51.46 10.70 12.64
CA THR A 4 -51.32 10.68 11.19
C THR A 4 -51.96 11.92 10.55
N PHE A 5 -51.66 12.11 9.25
CA PHE A 5 -52.53 12.65 8.19
C PHE A 5 -52.39 14.13 7.79
N LEU A 6 -51.94 14.36 6.54
CA LEU A 6 -52.58 15.07 5.40
C LEU A 6 -51.46 15.54 4.45
N ILE A 7 -51.39 15.10 3.19
CA ILE A 7 -51.98 15.73 1.97
C ILE A 7 -52.00 14.60 0.90
N LEU A 8 -53.13 13.98 0.53
CA LEU A 8 -54.21 14.37 -0.40
C LEU A 8 -53.72 14.85 -1.78
N THR A 9 -53.64 14.00 -2.81
CA THR A 9 -54.68 13.62 -3.82
C THR A 9 -54.68 14.43 -5.12
N GLY A 10 -54.67 13.68 -6.22
CA GLY A 10 -55.28 14.00 -7.52
C GLY A 10 -54.66 13.10 -8.59
N ILE A 11 -55.33 12.32 -9.45
CA ILE A 11 -56.70 12.17 -9.97
C ILE A 11 -56.67 10.75 -10.62
N ILE A 12 -57.45 9.76 -10.20
CA ILE A 12 -58.80 9.36 -10.67
C ILE A 12 -58.91 8.94 -12.15
N LEU A 13 -59.30 7.67 -12.33
CA LEU A 13 -60.10 7.03 -13.38
C LEU A 13 -59.72 7.21 -14.86
N ILE A 14 -59.33 6.09 -15.50
CA ILE A 14 -60.15 5.46 -16.56
C ILE A 14 -60.15 3.94 -16.32
N THR A 15 -61.31 3.44 -15.92
CA THR A 15 -61.67 2.03 -15.78
C THR A 15 -62.13 1.45 -17.12
N MET A 16 -61.71 0.21 -17.37
CA MET A 16 -62.60 -0.92 -17.71
C MET A 16 -63.52 -0.77 -18.93
N GLY A 17 -63.21 -1.53 -19.98
CA GLY A 17 -64.17 -1.82 -21.04
C GLY A 17 -63.55 -2.53 -22.23
N PHE A 18 -63.35 -3.85 -22.12
CA PHE A 18 -63.87 -4.83 -23.09
C PHE A 18 -63.32 -6.23 -22.78
N LEU A 19 -64.21 -7.13 -22.40
CA LEU A 19 -64.00 -8.57 -22.39
C LEU A 19 -65.21 -9.17 -23.11
N LEU A 20 -64.92 -10.14 -23.98
CA LEU A 20 -65.79 -11.04 -24.76
C LEU A 20 -66.01 -10.70 -26.26
N MET A 21 -65.14 -11.24 -27.11
CA MET A 21 -65.51 -12.21 -28.16
C MET A 21 -64.27 -12.87 -28.79
N ASN A 22 -64.24 -14.21 -28.74
CA ASN A 22 -63.28 -15.17 -29.31
C ASN A 22 -63.38 -15.19 -30.88
N PRO A 23 -62.56 -15.92 -31.69
CA PRO A 23 -61.64 -17.02 -31.32
C PRO A 23 -60.26 -17.09 -32.04
N ALA A 24 -59.40 -17.94 -31.48
CA ALA A 24 -58.40 -18.80 -32.13
C ALA A 24 -57.38 -18.19 -33.11
N SER A 25 -56.09 -18.22 -32.73
CA SER A 25 -54.96 -18.71 -33.55
C SER A 25 -53.63 -18.63 -32.78
N GLY A 26 -53.08 -19.79 -32.40
CA GLY A 26 -51.63 -20.03 -32.46
C GLY A 26 -50.74 -19.64 -31.28
N ASP A 27 -50.85 -20.37 -30.16
CA ASP A 27 -49.67 -20.74 -29.36
C ASP A 27 -48.90 -21.84 -30.10
N ALA A 28 -47.67 -21.56 -30.54
CA ALA A 28 -46.61 -22.54 -30.86
C ALA A 28 -45.37 -21.85 -31.46
N SER A 29 -44.56 -21.13 -30.66
CA SER A 29 -43.22 -20.71 -31.14
C SER A 29 -42.14 -20.47 -30.08
N SER A 30 -42.43 -20.62 -28.78
CA SER A 30 -41.44 -20.36 -27.71
C SER A 30 -40.75 -21.61 -27.14
N GLN A 31 -41.24 -22.82 -27.41
CA GLN A 31 -40.56 -24.08 -27.01
C GLN A 31 -39.58 -24.59 -28.07
N ASN A 32 -39.83 -24.32 -29.35
CA ASN A 32 -39.03 -24.90 -30.45
C ASN A 32 -37.63 -24.29 -30.57
N SER A 33 -37.39 -23.11 -30.00
CA SER A 33 -36.13 -22.35 -30.13
C SER A 33 -35.07 -22.72 -29.08
N ALA A 34 -35.48 -23.19 -27.90
CA ALA A 34 -34.55 -23.68 -26.87
C ALA A 34 -34.06 -25.10 -27.17
N ASP A 35 -34.97 -25.99 -27.63
CA ASP A 35 -34.61 -27.36 -28.03
C ASP A 35 -33.69 -27.37 -29.27
N THR A 36 -33.90 -26.49 -30.24
CA THR A 36 -32.99 -26.39 -31.41
C THR A 36 -31.62 -25.81 -31.07
N ALA A 37 -31.54 -24.91 -30.07
CA ALA A 37 -30.27 -24.37 -29.60
C ALA A 37 -29.45 -25.45 -28.86
N ASP A 38 -30.08 -26.20 -27.96
CA ASP A 38 -29.45 -27.29 -27.22
C ASP A 38 -29.02 -28.44 -28.16
N GLU A 39 -29.83 -28.78 -29.16
CA GLU A 39 -29.50 -29.79 -30.16
C GLU A 39 -28.32 -29.35 -31.06
N SER A 40 -28.22 -28.07 -31.40
CA SER A 40 -27.07 -27.51 -32.14
C SER A 40 -25.77 -27.51 -31.32
N LEU A 41 -25.87 -27.28 -30.01
CA LEU A 41 -24.74 -27.30 -29.08
C LEU A 41 -24.21 -28.71 -28.87
N ILE A 42 -25.11 -29.68 -28.68
CA ILE A 42 -24.79 -31.11 -28.58
C ILE A 42 -24.12 -31.62 -29.87
N ASN A 43 -24.63 -31.23 -31.04
CA ASN A 43 -24.00 -31.56 -32.31
C ASN A 43 -22.59 -30.95 -32.44
N THR A 44 -22.41 -29.71 -32.00
CA THR A 44 -21.10 -29.05 -32.01
C THR A 44 -20.11 -29.79 -31.08
N LEU A 45 -20.53 -30.14 -29.86
CA LEU A 45 -19.71 -30.92 -28.93
C LEU A 45 -19.35 -32.31 -29.49
N ASN A 46 -20.29 -32.99 -30.13
CA ASN A 46 -20.05 -34.29 -30.79
C ASN A 46 -19.00 -34.17 -31.91
N THR A 47 -19.08 -33.14 -32.75
CA THR A 47 -18.08 -32.92 -33.82
C THR A 47 -16.69 -32.61 -33.26
N LEU A 48 -16.59 -31.80 -32.21
CA LEU A 48 -15.33 -31.53 -31.53
C LEU A 48 -14.74 -32.80 -30.90
N LEU A 49 -15.56 -33.61 -30.25
CA LEU A 49 -15.15 -34.90 -29.67
C LEU A 49 -14.70 -35.91 -30.73
N GLN A 50 -15.39 -35.97 -31.87
CA GLN A 50 -14.99 -36.85 -32.97
C GLN A 50 -13.64 -36.44 -33.56
N ASN A 51 -13.42 -35.13 -33.75
CA ASN A 51 -12.16 -34.59 -34.23
C ASN A 51 -11.01 -34.78 -33.23
N SER A 52 -11.28 -34.69 -31.91
CA SER A 52 -10.25 -34.89 -30.89
C SER A 52 -9.81 -36.37 -30.82
N VAL A 53 -10.75 -37.31 -30.95
CA VAL A 53 -10.45 -38.76 -31.01
C VAL A 53 -9.64 -39.09 -32.26
N GLU A 54 -9.99 -38.52 -33.40
CA GLU A 54 -9.26 -38.72 -34.65
C GLU A 54 -7.81 -38.21 -34.57
N ILE A 55 -7.60 -36.99 -34.05
CA ILE A 55 -6.25 -36.45 -33.85
C ILE A 55 -5.47 -37.27 -32.82
N SER A 56 -6.11 -37.75 -31.75
CA SER A 56 -5.47 -38.61 -30.75
C SER A 56 -4.97 -39.92 -31.38
N ASN A 57 -5.75 -40.53 -32.26
CA ASN A 57 -5.35 -41.74 -32.98
C ASN A 57 -4.15 -41.47 -33.90
N GLN A 58 -4.18 -40.38 -34.65
CA GLN A 58 -3.06 -39.97 -35.52
C GLN A 58 -1.77 -39.71 -34.73
N ILE A 59 -1.86 -39.15 -33.52
CA ILE A 59 -0.72 -38.97 -32.61
C ILE A 59 -0.15 -40.32 -32.19
N GLU A 60 -0.99 -41.28 -31.79
CA GLU A 60 -0.53 -42.61 -31.38
C GLU A 60 0.10 -43.37 -32.56
N GLU A 61 -0.50 -43.34 -33.75
CA GLU A 61 0.09 -43.91 -34.96
C GLU A 61 1.47 -43.33 -35.26
N LYS A 62 1.61 -42.00 -35.20
CA LYS A 62 2.91 -41.33 -35.43
C LYS A 62 3.91 -41.59 -34.31
N LYS A 63 3.48 -41.73 -33.05
CA LYS A 63 4.35 -42.18 -31.95
C LYS A 63 4.85 -43.60 -32.20
N HIS A 64 3.99 -44.50 -32.69
CA HIS A 64 4.38 -45.85 -33.08
C HIS A 64 5.36 -45.85 -34.26
N ALA A 65 5.08 -45.09 -35.32
CA ALA A 65 5.99 -44.92 -36.45
C ALA A 65 7.36 -44.38 -36.01
N ARG A 66 7.39 -43.41 -35.08
CA ARG A 66 8.63 -42.85 -34.54
C ARG A 66 9.46 -43.87 -33.76
N LYS A 67 8.82 -44.83 -33.08
CA LYS A 67 9.53 -45.91 -32.35
C LYS A 67 10.22 -46.89 -33.30
N ILE A 68 9.71 -47.04 -34.53
CA ILE A 68 10.20 -48.00 -35.53
C ILE A 68 11.14 -47.33 -36.55
N ALA A 69 11.16 -45.99 -36.62
CA ALA A 69 11.99 -45.23 -37.54
C ALA A 69 13.51 -45.44 -37.32
N PHE A 70 14.24 -45.67 -38.42
CA PHE A 70 15.68 -45.99 -38.39
C PHE A 70 16.58 -44.76 -38.45
N SER A 71 16.15 -43.66 -39.07
CA SER A 71 16.95 -42.43 -39.22
C SER A 71 16.61 -41.38 -38.16
N GLU A 72 17.63 -40.69 -37.64
CA GLU A 72 17.44 -39.55 -36.73
C GLU A 72 16.69 -38.38 -37.39
N GLN A 73 16.83 -38.20 -38.71
CA GLN A 73 16.06 -37.17 -39.45
C GLN A 73 14.56 -37.52 -39.53
N GLU A 74 14.25 -38.79 -39.70
CA GLU A 74 12.86 -39.29 -39.73
C GLU A 74 12.21 -39.21 -38.35
N LYS A 75 12.95 -39.55 -37.28
CA LYS A 75 12.49 -39.35 -35.91
C LYS A 75 12.24 -37.88 -35.57
N ALA A 76 13.10 -36.97 -36.05
CA ALA A 76 12.95 -35.53 -35.84
C ALA A 76 11.76 -34.94 -36.61
N TYR A 77 11.49 -35.43 -37.82
CA TYR A 77 10.29 -35.06 -38.57
C TYR A 77 9.02 -35.52 -37.84
N LEU A 78 8.96 -36.80 -37.43
CA LEU A 78 7.82 -37.35 -36.70
C LEU A 78 7.61 -36.69 -35.33
N SER A 79 8.68 -36.28 -34.63
CA SER A 79 8.55 -35.57 -33.35
C SER A 79 7.96 -34.17 -33.53
N SER A 80 8.34 -33.45 -34.59
CA SER A 80 7.74 -32.17 -34.95
C SER A 80 6.25 -32.31 -35.26
N GLU A 81 5.89 -33.34 -36.03
CA GLU A 81 4.50 -33.59 -36.42
C GLU A 81 3.63 -34.01 -35.22
N ILE A 82 4.16 -34.85 -34.33
CA ILE A 82 3.51 -35.18 -33.04
C ILE A 82 3.30 -33.90 -32.22
N SER A 83 4.28 -33.00 -32.17
CA SER A 83 4.18 -31.74 -31.43
C SER A 83 3.06 -30.83 -31.99
N GLN A 84 3.00 -30.69 -33.32
CA GLN A 84 1.94 -29.91 -33.99
C GLN A 84 0.55 -30.50 -33.77
N LEU A 85 0.40 -31.83 -33.88
CA LEU A 85 -0.86 -32.50 -33.61
C LEU A 85 -1.25 -32.41 -32.13
N SER A 86 -0.28 -32.49 -31.21
CA SER A 86 -0.54 -32.33 -29.77
C SER A 86 -1.04 -30.93 -29.45
N ALA A 87 -0.43 -29.89 -30.03
CA ALA A 87 -0.90 -28.51 -29.88
C ALA A 87 -2.30 -28.29 -30.47
N LYS A 88 -2.62 -28.97 -31.59
CA LYS A 88 -3.96 -28.94 -32.18
C LYS A 88 -4.99 -29.66 -31.31
N LEU A 89 -4.61 -30.78 -30.68
CA LEU A 89 -5.45 -31.52 -29.74
C LEU A 89 -5.73 -30.69 -28.49
N GLU A 90 -4.71 -30.07 -27.90
CA GLU A 90 -4.85 -29.17 -26.74
C GLU A 90 -5.82 -28.01 -27.04
N LYS A 91 -5.71 -27.43 -28.24
CA LYS A 91 -6.66 -26.41 -28.69
C LYS A 91 -8.08 -26.95 -28.80
N LEU A 92 -8.27 -28.13 -29.40
CA LEU A 92 -9.59 -28.76 -29.51
C LEU A 92 -10.20 -29.11 -28.16
N GLU A 93 -9.39 -29.55 -27.20
CA GLU A 93 -9.85 -29.82 -25.83
C GLU A 93 -10.25 -28.52 -25.13
N THR A 94 -9.48 -27.45 -25.31
CA THR A 94 -9.82 -26.12 -24.78
C THR A 94 -11.14 -25.59 -25.39
N ASP A 95 -11.31 -25.74 -26.71
CA ASP A 95 -12.53 -25.34 -27.42
C ASP A 95 -13.73 -26.21 -26.97
N PHE A 96 -13.55 -27.52 -26.78
CA PHE A 96 -14.57 -28.42 -26.26
C PHE A 96 -15.00 -28.04 -24.85
N GLU A 97 -14.04 -27.79 -23.94
CA GLU A 97 -14.33 -27.35 -22.58
C GLU A 97 -15.02 -25.99 -22.56
N SER A 98 -14.54 -25.02 -23.35
CA SER A 98 -15.14 -23.68 -23.48
C SER A 98 -16.61 -23.75 -23.91
N VAL A 99 -16.92 -24.57 -24.92
CA VAL A 99 -18.29 -24.76 -25.42
C VAL A 99 -19.15 -25.53 -24.40
N ALA A 100 -18.61 -26.56 -23.76
CA ALA A 100 -19.34 -27.36 -22.77
C ALA A 100 -19.68 -26.57 -21.50
N LEU A 101 -18.81 -25.63 -21.12
CA LEU A 101 -18.92 -24.85 -19.88
C LEU A 101 -19.60 -23.49 -20.11
N GLY A 102 -19.74 -23.07 -21.36
CA GLY A 102 -20.33 -21.78 -21.74
C GLY A 102 -19.47 -20.57 -21.35
N ILE A 103 -18.16 -20.76 -21.19
CA ILE A 103 -17.22 -19.77 -20.64
C ILE A 103 -15.97 -19.70 -21.50
N ASP A 104 -15.48 -18.49 -21.78
CA ASP A 104 -14.17 -18.31 -22.43
C ASP A 104 -13.03 -18.68 -21.47
N MET A 105 -12.37 -19.81 -21.74
CA MET A 105 -11.23 -20.30 -20.95
C MET A 105 -10.04 -19.34 -20.91
N ASN A 106 -9.94 -18.42 -21.86
CA ASN A 106 -8.89 -17.40 -21.83
C ASN A 106 -9.08 -16.40 -20.69
N ALA A 107 -10.32 -16.15 -20.25
CA ALA A 107 -10.61 -15.32 -19.09
C ALA A 107 -10.18 -16.00 -17.79
N PHE A 108 -10.36 -17.33 -17.69
CA PHE A 108 -9.95 -18.11 -16.53
C PHE A 108 -8.42 -18.20 -16.37
N HIS A 109 -7.69 -18.19 -17.48
CA HIS A 109 -6.22 -18.34 -17.53
C HIS A 109 -5.44 -17.02 -17.65
N ALA A 110 -6.06 -15.86 -17.37
CA ALA A 110 -5.41 -14.55 -17.48
C ALA A 110 -4.03 -14.53 -16.80
N LYS A 111 -2.96 -14.63 -17.60
CA LYS A 111 -1.58 -14.64 -17.12
C LYS A 111 -1.25 -13.27 -16.52
N PRO A 112 -0.54 -13.23 -15.38
CA PRO A 112 -0.23 -11.98 -14.69
C PRO A 112 0.51 -11.02 -15.61
N GLN A 113 0.07 -9.76 -15.68
CA GLN A 113 0.83 -8.70 -16.31
C GLN A 113 2.23 -8.63 -15.65
N LYS A 114 3.25 -8.68 -16.51
CA LYS A 114 4.67 -8.68 -16.12
C LYS A 114 4.97 -7.54 -15.15
N LYS A 115 5.54 -7.91 -13.99
CA LYS A 115 6.02 -6.96 -12.99
C LYS A 115 7.10 -6.05 -13.57
N PHE A 116 6.95 -4.78 -13.26
CA PHE A 116 7.90 -3.69 -13.53
C PHE A 116 9.28 -4.03 -12.96
N VAL A 117 10.25 -4.22 -13.85
CA VAL A 117 11.66 -4.47 -13.53
C VAL A 117 12.31 -3.11 -13.26
N TRP A 118 12.50 -2.77 -11.99
CA TRP A 118 13.34 -1.62 -11.61
C TRP A 118 14.78 -1.94 -12.00
N LYS A 119 15.30 -1.14 -12.93
CA LYS A 119 16.58 -1.29 -13.61
C LYS A 119 17.76 -1.20 -12.63
N ASP A 120 18.73 -2.08 -12.84
CA ASP A 120 20.05 -2.08 -12.21
C ASP A 120 20.75 -0.73 -12.43
N GLU A 121 21.19 -0.09 -11.34
CA GLU A 121 22.49 0.61 -11.17
C GLU A 121 22.55 1.49 -9.88
N VAL A 122 21.44 1.73 -9.16
CA VAL A 122 21.45 2.58 -7.93
C VAL A 122 21.73 1.78 -6.63
N HIS A 123 21.92 0.45 -6.73
CA HIS A 123 21.89 -0.46 -5.59
C HIS A 123 23.05 -0.30 -4.58
N LYS A 124 24.23 0.20 -4.97
CA LYS A 124 25.42 0.13 -4.09
C LYS A 124 25.46 1.14 -2.94
N LEU A 125 24.63 2.18 -2.95
CA LEU A 125 24.68 3.26 -1.94
C LEU A 125 23.48 3.31 -1.00
N ILE A 126 22.39 2.62 -1.36
CA ILE A 126 21.11 2.72 -0.64
C ILE A 126 20.67 1.36 -0.09
N ASP A 127 21.38 0.27 -0.39
CA ASP A 127 21.02 -1.09 0.07
C ASP A 127 20.73 -1.21 1.58
N PRO A 128 21.52 -0.59 2.49
CA PRO A 128 21.22 -0.64 3.93
C PRO A 128 19.94 0.12 4.32
N LEU A 129 19.62 1.21 3.61
CA LEU A 129 18.44 2.04 3.88
C LEU A 129 17.18 1.42 3.25
N ILE A 130 17.30 0.89 2.02
CA ILE A 130 16.22 0.19 1.32
C ILE A 130 15.85 -1.10 2.04
N THR A 131 16.80 -1.87 2.56
CA THR A 131 16.49 -3.09 3.32
C THR A 131 15.76 -2.77 4.64
N THR A 132 16.14 -1.69 5.31
CA THR A 132 15.46 -1.22 6.52
C THR A 132 14.04 -0.70 6.21
N LEU A 133 13.85 0.10 5.14
CA LEU A 133 12.52 0.54 4.69
C LEU A 133 11.66 -0.61 4.14
N LYS A 134 12.26 -1.56 3.41
CA LYS A 134 11.58 -2.78 2.91
C LYS A 134 11.05 -3.59 4.07
N ARG A 135 11.76 -3.69 5.20
CA ARG A 135 11.27 -4.41 6.39
C ARG A 135 10.03 -3.76 7.00
N ILE A 136 9.94 -2.43 7.00
CA ILE A 136 8.79 -1.68 7.53
C ILE A 136 7.58 -1.77 6.57
N THR A 137 7.83 -1.77 5.25
CA THR A 137 6.79 -1.81 4.20
C THR A 137 6.42 -3.21 3.72
N ALA A 138 7.19 -4.24 4.10
CA ALA A 138 6.98 -5.63 3.67
C ALA A 138 5.59 -6.14 4.07
N ARG A 139 5.14 -5.81 5.28
CA ARG A 139 3.88 -6.34 5.82
C ARG A 139 2.63 -5.70 5.19
N PRO A 140 2.51 -4.36 5.09
CA PRO A 140 1.43 -3.74 4.29
C PRO A 140 1.39 -4.28 2.85
N ARG A 141 2.56 -4.52 2.26
CA ARG A 141 2.67 -5.11 0.91
C ARG A 141 2.22 -6.57 0.86
N GLN A 142 2.57 -7.39 1.84
CA GLN A 142 2.10 -8.78 1.96
C GLN A 142 0.58 -8.86 2.13
N ILE A 143 0.00 -7.99 2.96
CA ILE A 143 -1.46 -7.88 3.14
C ILE A 143 -2.13 -7.55 1.80
N GLU A 144 -1.59 -6.58 1.06
CA GLU A 144 -2.14 -6.21 -0.24
C GLU A 144 -1.98 -7.32 -1.29
N MET A 145 -0.86 -8.04 -1.27
CA MET A 145 -0.67 -9.22 -2.13
C MET A 145 -1.69 -10.32 -1.82
N LEU A 146 -1.92 -10.62 -0.54
CA LEU A 146 -2.92 -11.62 -0.11
C LEU A 146 -4.34 -11.20 -0.46
N ARG A 147 -4.70 -9.92 -0.32
CA ARG A 147 -6.02 -9.40 -0.74
C ARG A 147 -6.25 -9.58 -2.24
N ASN A 148 -5.25 -9.22 -3.05
CA ASN A 148 -5.31 -9.42 -4.50
C ASN A 148 -5.37 -10.90 -4.89
N GLU A 149 -4.74 -11.78 -4.11
CA GLU A 149 -4.81 -13.22 -4.33
C GLU A 149 -6.17 -13.80 -3.96
N ILE A 150 -6.74 -13.40 -2.82
CA ILE A 150 -8.10 -13.77 -2.41
C ILE A 150 -9.11 -13.33 -3.47
N GLY A 151 -9.05 -12.08 -3.94
CA GLY A 151 -9.97 -11.59 -4.97
C GLY A 151 -9.90 -12.39 -6.28
N ARG A 152 -8.69 -12.83 -6.69
CA ARG A 152 -8.52 -13.70 -7.86
C ARG A 152 -9.13 -15.08 -7.64
N TYR A 153 -8.92 -15.67 -6.47
CA TYR A 153 -9.52 -16.97 -6.17
C TYR A 153 -11.04 -16.89 -6.08
N GLU A 154 -11.60 -15.81 -5.52
CA GLU A 154 -13.04 -15.56 -5.49
C GLU A 154 -13.63 -15.51 -6.90
N GLU A 155 -13.01 -14.74 -7.81
CA GLU A 155 -13.42 -14.65 -9.22
C GLU A 155 -13.35 -16.01 -9.92
N GLN A 156 -12.23 -16.74 -9.75
CA GLN A 156 -12.08 -18.07 -10.35
C GLN A 156 -13.10 -19.08 -9.82
N LEU A 157 -13.47 -18.97 -8.54
CA LEU A 157 -14.42 -19.86 -7.90
C LEU A 157 -15.84 -19.58 -8.40
N GLU A 158 -16.21 -18.32 -8.60
CA GLU A 158 -17.48 -17.96 -9.26
C GLU A 158 -17.55 -18.54 -10.69
N ILE A 159 -16.48 -18.40 -11.47
CA ILE A 159 -16.41 -18.97 -12.82
C ILE A 159 -16.54 -20.50 -12.78
N ALA A 160 -15.81 -21.18 -11.90
CA ALA A 160 -15.85 -22.64 -11.77
C ALA A 160 -17.24 -23.15 -11.37
N ARG A 161 -17.94 -22.45 -10.47
CA ARG A 161 -19.31 -22.80 -10.07
C ARG A 161 -20.31 -22.61 -11.19
N ALA A 162 -20.23 -21.49 -11.93
CA ALA A 162 -21.07 -21.25 -13.10
C ALA A 162 -20.86 -22.33 -14.17
N ALA A 163 -19.62 -22.76 -14.37
CA ALA A 163 -19.25 -23.84 -15.29
C ALA A 163 -19.91 -25.18 -14.91
N LEU A 164 -19.83 -25.54 -13.62
CA LEU A 164 -20.45 -26.76 -13.08
C LEU A 164 -21.99 -26.70 -13.11
N GLU A 165 -22.58 -25.52 -12.89
CA GLU A 165 -24.03 -25.31 -12.99
C GLU A 165 -24.51 -25.49 -14.44
N ASN A 166 -23.80 -24.92 -15.41
CA ASN A 166 -24.10 -25.12 -16.84
C ASN A 166 -24.04 -26.61 -17.22
N LEU A 167 -23.01 -27.34 -16.79
CA LEU A 167 -22.90 -28.79 -17.03
C LEU A 167 -24.04 -29.58 -16.40
N ALA A 168 -24.45 -29.21 -15.17
CA ALA A 168 -25.57 -29.85 -14.48
C ALA A 168 -26.91 -29.66 -15.22
N THR A 169 -27.07 -28.58 -15.98
CA THR A 169 -28.25 -28.37 -16.83
C THR A 169 -28.20 -29.10 -18.18
N LEU A 170 -27.00 -29.37 -18.70
CA LEU A 170 -26.79 -30.04 -20.00
C LEU A 170 -26.88 -31.58 -19.90
N LEU A 171 -26.38 -32.15 -18.80
CA LEU A 171 -26.36 -33.61 -18.58
C LEU A 171 -27.75 -34.30 -18.67
N PRO A 172 -28.83 -33.77 -18.07
CA PRO A 172 -30.16 -34.39 -18.11
C PRO A 172 -30.85 -34.31 -19.48
N LYS A 173 -30.41 -33.40 -20.35
CA LYS A 173 -31.02 -33.14 -21.67
C LYS A 173 -30.46 -34.05 -22.78
N MET A 174 -29.38 -34.79 -22.51
CA MET A 174 -28.80 -35.71 -23.47
C MET A 174 -29.64 -36.98 -23.64
N GLY A 175 -29.89 -37.37 -24.90
CA GLY A 175 -30.59 -38.59 -25.23
C GLY A 175 -29.71 -39.84 -25.10
N SER A 176 -30.33 -41.00 -24.92
CA SER A 176 -29.66 -42.31 -24.74
C SER A 176 -28.72 -42.78 -25.86
N SER A 177 -28.63 -42.05 -26.97
CA SER A 177 -27.78 -42.34 -28.14
C SER A 177 -26.35 -41.77 -28.03
N GLU A 178 -26.06 -40.94 -27.03
CA GLU A 178 -24.83 -40.13 -26.94
C GLU A 178 -23.87 -40.56 -25.81
N ARG A 179 -23.87 -41.84 -25.47
CA ARG A 179 -23.13 -42.43 -24.33
C ARG A 179 -21.62 -42.13 -24.27
N ARG A 180 -20.99 -41.80 -25.41
CA ARG A 180 -19.57 -41.40 -25.46
C ARG A 180 -19.37 -39.94 -25.03
N LEU A 181 -20.27 -39.05 -25.46
CA LEU A 181 -20.27 -37.63 -25.09
C LEU A 181 -20.62 -37.48 -23.61
N GLU A 182 -21.62 -38.21 -23.13
CA GLU A 182 -22.00 -38.27 -21.71
C GLU A 182 -20.81 -38.66 -20.81
N LYS A 183 -20.07 -39.73 -21.16
CA LYS A 183 -18.87 -40.12 -20.42
C LYS A 183 -17.78 -39.05 -20.41
N ARG A 184 -17.58 -38.32 -21.52
CA ARG A 184 -16.58 -37.26 -21.58
C ARG A 184 -17.00 -36.04 -20.76
N LEU A 185 -18.27 -35.65 -20.81
CA LEU A 185 -18.84 -34.57 -19.99
C LEU A 185 -18.78 -34.88 -18.50
N LEU A 186 -19.04 -36.14 -18.09
CA LEU A 186 -18.86 -36.57 -16.71
C LEU A 186 -17.39 -36.45 -16.27
N ALA A 187 -16.43 -36.87 -17.11
CA ALA A 187 -15.01 -36.71 -16.80
C ALA A 187 -14.58 -35.23 -16.69
N VAL A 188 -15.13 -34.35 -17.53
CA VAL A 188 -14.91 -32.89 -17.41
C VAL A 188 -15.55 -32.36 -16.12
N THR A 189 -16.74 -32.84 -15.77
CA THR A 189 -17.44 -32.46 -14.53
C THR A 189 -16.59 -32.82 -13.31
N ASP A 190 -16.08 -34.04 -13.22
CA ASP A 190 -15.23 -34.50 -12.13
C ASP A 190 -13.94 -33.68 -12.03
N ALA A 191 -13.31 -33.36 -13.16
CA ALA A 191 -12.11 -32.54 -13.21
C ALA A 191 -12.36 -31.11 -12.70
N TRP A 192 -13.51 -30.52 -13.07
CA TRP A 192 -13.89 -29.17 -12.63
C TRP A 192 -14.34 -29.13 -11.16
N TRP A 193 -14.92 -30.20 -10.63
CA TRP A 193 -15.17 -30.36 -9.19
C TRP A 193 -13.87 -30.36 -8.38
N GLU A 194 -12.87 -31.14 -8.80
CA GLU A 194 -11.56 -31.15 -8.12
C GLU A 194 -10.88 -29.77 -8.20
N LYS A 195 -11.03 -29.08 -9.34
CA LYS A 195 -10.50 -27.74 -9.54
C LYS A 195 -11.18 -26.68 -8.66
N GLU A 196 -12.51 -26.72 -8.53
CA GLU A 196 -13.26 -25.84 -7.61
C GLU A 196 -12.81 -26.05 -6.17
N ARG A 197 -12.67 -27.32 -5.76
CA ARG A 197 -12.18 -27.69 -4.43
C ARG A 197 -10.78 -27.16 -4.17
N GLN A 198 -9.86 -27.34 -5.13
CA GLN A 198 -8.50 -26.85 -5.02
C GLN A 198 -8.43 -25.31 -4.88
N ILE A 199 -9.26 -24.58 -5.64
CA ILE A 199 -9.33 -23.11 -5.55
C ILE A 199 -9.92 -22.69 -4.19
N SER A 200 -10.96 -23.38 -3.72
CA SER A 200 -11.56 -23.16 -2.40
C SER A 200 -10.54 -23.37 -1.27
N ASP A 201 -9.75 -24.44 -1.34
CA ASP A 201 -8.72 -24.73 -0.35
C ASP A 201 -7.62 -23.64 -0.35
N GLN A 202 -7.18 -23.20 -1.53
CA GLN A 202 -6.19 -22.11 -1.65
C GLN A 202 -6.74 -20.78 -1.12
N LEU A 203 -8.00 -20.47 -1.41
CA LEU A 203 -8.70 -19.31 -0.87
C LEU A 203 -8.77 -19.35 0.66
N ALA A 204 -9.08 -20.51 1.24
CA ALA A 204 -9.12 -20.69 2.69
C ALA A 204 -7.74 -20.46 3.32
N VAL A 205 -6.67 -20.98 2.70
CA VAL A 205 -5.28 -20.76 3.15
C VAL A 205 -4.91 -19.28 3.08
N SER A 206 -5.17 -18.60 1.96
CA SER A 206 -4.84 -17.17 1.81
C SER A 206 -5.64 -16.30 2.78
N ARG A 207 -6.92 -16.60 3.03
CA ARG A 207 -7.74 -15.93 4.06
C ARG A 207 -7.19 -16.16 5.47
N PHE A 208 -6.77 -17.38 5.79
CA PHE A 208 -6.15 -17.69 7.08
C PHE A 208 -4.85 -16.92 7.28
N GLN A 209 -3.97 -16.87 6.27
CA GLN A 209 -2.72 -16.09 6.33
C GLN A 209 -2.98 -14.59 6.51
N LEU A 210 -4.00 -14.06 5.83
CA LEU A 210 -4.41 -12.66 5.99
C LEU A 210 -4.93 -12.39 7.41
N ASP A 211 -5.74 -13.29 7.96
CA ASP A 211 -6.27 -13.19 9.32
C ASP A 211 -5.13 -13.23 10.35
N GLU A 212 -4.17 -14.13 10.21
CA GLU A 212 -3.00 -14.24 11.08
C GLU A 212 -2.14 -12.96 11.05
N LEU A 213 -1.86 -12.46 9.84
CA LEU A 213 -1.16 -11.17 9.66
C LEU A 213 -1.96 -9.99 10.19
N SER A 214 -3.28 -10.10 10.31
CA SER A 214 -4.13 -9.05 10.87
C SER A 214 -4.18 -9.10 12.41
N LYS A 215 -4.18 -10.29 13.02
CA LYS A 215 -4.13 -10.51 14.48
C LYS A 215 -2.83 -10.01 15.09
N GLU A 216 -1.71 -10.22 14.42
CA GLU A 216 -0.43 -9.63 14.83
C GLU A 216 -0.47 -8.09 14.88
N ARG A 217 -1.46 -7.42 14.29
CA ARG A 217 -1.58 -5.95 14.33
C ARG A 217 -1.96 -5.47 15.74
N GLN A 218 -2.70 -6.29 16.49
CA GLN A 218 -2.96 -6.07 17.92
C GLN A 218 -1.66 -6.25 18.72
N SER A 219 -0.87 -7.27 18.38
CA SER A 219 0.46 -7.50 18.96
C SER A 219 1.44 -6.35 18.70
N ILE A 220 1.35 -5.58 17.60
CA ILE A 220 2.21 -4.41 17.40
C ILE A 220 2.02 -3.36 18.50
N TRP A 221 0.80 -3.14 19.00
CA TRP A 221 0.59 -2.17 20.08
C TRP A 221 1.22 -2.62 21.39
N GLU A 222 1.06 -3.90 21.74
CA GLU A 222 1.70 -4.54 22.89
C GLU A 222 3.23 -4.62 22.73
N SER A 223 3.69 -4.92 21.52
CA SER A 223 5.10 -4.98 21.13
C SER A 223 5.75 -3.60 21.14
N SER A 224 5.05 -2.53 20.74
CA SER A 224 5.54 -1.15 20.85
C SER A 224 5.78 -0.78 22.31
N GLN A 225 4.89 -1.18 23.23
CA GLN A 225 5.09 -0.99 24.66
C GLN A 225 6.33 -1.78 25.16
N ASN A 226 6.51 -3.01 24.69
CA ASN A 226 7.68 -3.83 25.03
C ASN A 226 8.99 -3.30 24.42
N ILE A 227 8.96 -2.73 23.21
CA ILE A 227 10.10 -2.09 22.55
C ILE A 227 10.48 -0.82 23.30
N ILE A 228 9.52 0.03 23.66
CA ILE A 228 9.78 1.23 24.47
C ILE A 228 10.35 0.83 25.83
N ARG A 229 9.76 -0.19 26.50
CA ARG A 229 10.23 -0.66 27.81
C ARG A 229 11.63 -1.26 27.74
N SER A 230 11.93 -2.06 26.71
CA SER A 230 13.26 -2.64 26.51
C SER A 230 14.29 -1.60 26.09
N PHE A 231 13.91 -0.57 25.33
CA PHE A 231 14.74 0.58 25.00
C PHE A 231 15.13 1.37 26.25
N PHE A 232 14.18 1.72 27.11
CA PHE A 232 14.50 2.39 28.38
C PHE A 232 15.34 1.51 29.31
N ARG A 233 15.13 0.18 29.33
CA ARG A 233 15.92 -0.73 30.15
C ARG A 233 17.34 -0.95 29.64
N SER A 234 17.55 -0.99 28.32
CA SER A 234 18.86 -1.26 27.71
C SER A 234 19.66 0.01 27.42
N ARG A 235 19.00 1.11 27.03
CA ARG A 235 19.62 2.34 26.53
C ARG A 235 19.25 3.59 27.35
N GLY A 236 18.31 3.48 28.28
CA GLY A 236 17.85 4.61 29.11
C GLY A 236 18.97 5.24 29.95
N ARG A 237 19.96 4.45 30.38
CA ARG A 237 21.13 4.99 31.10
C ARG A 237 21.89 6.00 30.26
N ASN A 238 22.15 5.69 28.99
CA ASN A 238 22.91 6.56 28.09
C ASN A 238 22.12 7.83 27.75
N LEU A 239 20.78 7.72 27.62
CA LEU A 239 19.90 8.86 27.46
C LEU A 239 19.93 9.78 28.69
N ILE A 240 19.84 9.23 29.90
CA ILE A 240 19.91 10.03 31.14
C ILE A 240 21.27 10.72 31.25
N LEU A 241 22.36 10.00 30.99
CA LEU A 241 23.72 10.55 31.04
C LEU A 241 23.92 11.69 30.03
N SER A 242 23.39 11.57 28.80
CA SER A 242 23.54 12.63 27.79
C SER A 242 22.70 13.87 28.11
N VAL A 243 21.49 13.70 28.64
CA VAL A 243 20.65 14.80 29.12
C VAL A 243 21.28 15.49 30.33
N LEU A 244 21.85 14.72 31.27
CA LEU A 244 22.59 15.28 32.39
C LEU A 244 23.83 16.05 31.93
N ALA A 245 24.59 15.51 30.98
CA ALA A 245 25.75 16.19 30.41
C ALA A 245 25.36 17.50 29.70
N PHE A 246 24.28 17.49 28.92
CA PHE A 246 23.69 18.70 28.34
C PHE A 246 23.39 19.74 29.44
N GLY A 247 22.67 19.33 30.49
CA GLY A 247 22.27 20.21 31.58
C GLY A 247 23.47 20.77 32.36
N LEU A 248 24.47 19.93 32.67
CA LEU A 248 25.68 20.34 33.39
C LEU A 248 26.52 21.32 32.58
N VAL A 249 26.72 21.05 31.30
CA VAL A 249 27.48 21.93 30.41
C VAL A 249 26.73 23.25 30.21
N PHE A 250 25.42 23.20 29.93
CA PHE A 250 24.59 24.39 29.82
C PHE A 250 24.59 25.25 31.09
N ALA A 251 24.40 24.63 32.26
CA ALA A 251 24.44 25.32 33.54
C ALA A 251 25.83 25.88 33.86
N GLY A 252 26.89 25.13 33.56
CA GLY A 252 28.28 25.54 33.74
C GLY A 252 28.64 26.76 32.89
N LEU A 253 28.31 26.73 31.59
CA LEU A 253 28.47 27.88 30.70
C LEU A 253 27.66 29.08 31.20
N ARG A 254 26.37 28.89 31.52
CA ARG A 254 25.53 29.99 32.06
C ARG A 254 26.05 30.54 33.39
N TYR A 255 26.64 29.71 34.24
CA TYR A 255 27.28 30.14 35.48
C TYR A 255 28.56 30.94 35.18
N SER A 256 29.39 30.47 34.26
CA SER A 256 30.59 31.20 33.85
C SER A 256 30.27 32.56 33.23
N TYR A 257 29.19 32.66 32.44
CA TYR A 257 28.67 33.96 31.96
C TYR A 257 28.34 34.91 33.10
N ARG A 258 27.62 34.43 34.13
CA ARG A 258 27.31 35.23 35.33
C ARG A 258 28.58 35.66 36.08
N LEU A 259 29.58 34.78 36.13
CA LEU A 259 30.86 35.06 36.77
C LEU A 259 31.63 36.15 36.01
N LEU A 260 31.73 36.02 34.68
CA LEU A 260 32.33 37.03 33.80
C LEU A 260 31.65 38.39 33.96
N TYR A 261 30.32 38.42 34.02
CA TYR A 261 29.56 39.66 34.23
C TYR A 261 29.80 40.29 35.62
N LYS A 262 29.96 39.47 36.67
CA LYS A 262 30.24 39.93 38.04
C LYS A 262 31.65 40.51 38.18
N PHE A 263 32.64 39.90 37.52
CA PHE A 263 34.05 40.30 37.63
C PHE A 263 34.48 41.36 36.60
N SER A 264 33.76 41.53 35.49
CA SER A 264 34.11 42.49 34.45
C SER A 264 33.61 43.90 34.76
N GLN A 265 34.54 44.83 35.04
CA GLN A 265 34.23 46.27 35.21
C GLN A 265 33.72 46.93 33.91
N ILE A 266 34.02 46.33 32.75
CA ILE A 266 33.60 46.80 31.41
C ILE A 266 32.07 46.75 31.24
N HIS A 267 31.38 45.86 31.97
CA HIS A 267 29.93 45.73 31.93
C HIS A 267 29.20 46.65 32.93
N LYS A 268 29.94 47.33 33.83
CA LYS A 268 29.39 48.29 34.81
C LYS A 268 29.47 49.74 34.34
N ALA A 269 30.33 50.06 33.37
CA ALA A 269 30.35 51.37 32.75
C ALA A 269 29.10 51.50 31.86
N GLY A 270 28.26 52.51 32.14
CA GLY A 270 26.88 52.63 31.64
C GLY A 270 26.66 52.77 30.13
N GLU A 271 27.69 52.57 29.30
CA GLU A 271 27.59 52.61 27.84
C GLU A 271 27.93 51.24 27.25
N ARG A 272 26.89 50.42 27.04
CA ARG A 272 27.03 49.11 26.38
C ARG A 272 27.31 49.30 24.90
N ASN A 273 28.60 49.33 24.55
CA ASN A 273 29.06 49.33 23.17
C ASN A 273 28.46 48.14 22.39
N ILE A 274 28.13 48.35 21.12
CA ILE A 274 27.49 47.36 20.22
C ILE A 274 28.29 46.05 20.21
N TYR A 275 29.62 46.15 20.24
CA TYR A 275 30.51 44.99 20.30
C TYR A 275 30.25 44.09 21.51
N VAL A 276 29.96 44.66 22.68
CA VAL A 276 29.67 43.88 23.90
C VAL A 276 28.35 43.11 23.75
N ARG A 277 27.31 43.72 23.16
CA ARG A 277 26.03 43.06 22.88
C ARG A 277 26.17 41.92 21.87
N VAL A 278 26.95 42.14 20.81
CA VAL A 278 27.20 41.10 19.80
C VAL A 278 27.96 39.93 20.42
N MET A 279 28.95 40.20 21.28
CA MET A 279 29.66 39.16 22.02
C MET A 279 28.75 38.40 23.00
N ASP A 280 27.82 39.09 23.67
CA ASP A 280 26.82 38.45 24.52
C ASP A 280 25.95 37.48 23.70
N VAL A 281 25.42 37.92 22.55
CA VAL A 281 24.60 37.06 21.68
C VAL A 281 25.41 35.87 21.17
N LEU A 282 26.66 36.11 20.75
CA LEU A 282 27.57 35.05 20.29
C LEU A 282 27.83 34.01 21.38
N TYR A 283 28.05 34.46 22.63
CA TYR A 283 28.26 33.57 23.76
C TYR A 283 27.02 32.70 24.06
N HIS A 284 25.82 33.29 24.00
CA HIS A 284 24.57 32.54 24.20
C HIS A 284 24.38 31.48 23.11
N LEU A 285 24.68 31.83 21.85
CA LEU A 285 24.64 30.90 20.73
C LEU A 285 25.65 29.76 20.93
N LEU A 286 26.90 30.10 21.29
CA LEU A 286 27.94 29.11 21.57
C LEU A 286 27.58 28.20 22.76
N THR A 287 26.87 28.72 23.76
CA THR A 287 26.40 27.93 24.90
C THR A 287 25.40 26.87 24.48
N ILE A 288 24.44 27.21 23.60
CA ILE A 288 23.46 26.25 23.07
C ILE A 288 24.17 25.19 22.23
N VAL A 289 25.05 25.62 21.32
CA VAL A 289 25.83 24.70 20.46
C VAL A 289 26.73 23.80 21.30
N GLY A 290 27.41 24.34 22.30
CA GLY A 290 28.29 23.60 23.20
C GLY A 290 27.54 22.57 24.05
N ALA A 291 26.36 22.93 24.58
CA ALA A 291 25.52 22.01 25.33
C ALA A 291 24.99 20.87 24.43
N ALA A 292 24.51 21.20 23.22
CA ALA A 292 24.09 20.20 22.24
C ALA A 292 25.26 19.29 21.81
N GLY A 293 26.44 19.87 21.62
CA GLY A 293 27.68 19.13 21.36
C GLY A 293 28.01 18.14 22.48
N ALA A 294 27.94 18.57 23.74
CA ALA A 294 28.17 17.70 24.90
C ALA A 294 27.19 16.52 24.96
N MET A 295 25.90 16.76 24.67
CA MET A 295 24.89 15.70 24.56
C MET A 295 25.29 14.66 23.51
N LEU A 296 25.68 15.12 22.31
CA LEU A 296 26.10 14.24 21.21
C LEU A 296 27.40 13.50 21.54
N SER A 297 28.37 14.17 22.16
CA SER A 297 29.64 13.55 22.57
C SER A 297 29.42 12.40 23.55
N VAL A 298 28.53 12.56 24.54
CA VAL A 298 28.21 11.48 25.50
C VAL A 298 27.53 10.30 24.79
N LEU A 299 26.61 10.55 23.86
CA LEU A 299 25.98 9.50 23.08
C LEU A 299 26.97 8.76 22.16
N TYR A 300 27.90 9.50 21.55
CA TYR A 300 28.96 8.96 20.71
C TYR A 300 29.91 8.07 21.51
N VAL A 301 30.42 8.55 22.64
CA VAL A 301 31.33 7.80 23.52
C VAL A 301 30.63 6.58 24.12
N SER A 302 29.32 6.66 24.38
CA SER A 302 28.53 5.53 24.87
C SER A 302 28.35 4.42 23.82
N GLY A 303 28.81 4.61 22.58
CA GLY A 303 28.68 3.64 21.49
C GLY A 303 27.23 3.42 21.04
N ASP A 304 26.31 4.29 21.44
CA ASP A 304 24.88 4.15 21.16
C ASP A 304 24.50 4.91 19.88
N TRP A 305 24.77 4.27 18.75
CA TRP A 305 24.49 4.80 17.42
C TRP A 305 23.00 5.10 17.18
N MET A 306 22.09 4.37 17.84
CA MET A 306 20.65 4.59 17.71
C MET A 306 20.25 5.92 18.36
N LEU A 307 20.62 6.11 19.63
CA LEU A 307 20.33 7.35 20.35
C LEU A 307 21.02 8.56 19.69
N LEU A 308 22.26 8.40 19.23
CA LEU A 308 22.99 9.44 18.52
C LEU A 308 22.21 9.90 17.27
N SER A 309 21.76 8.95 16.45
CA SER A 309 21.02 9.25 15.22
C SER A 309 19.69 9.96 15.52
N CYS A 310 18.93 9.47 16.51
CA CYS A 310 17.70 10.12 16.96
C CYS A 310 17.96 11.55 17.47
N ALA A 311 19.04 11.77 18.23
CA ALA A 311 19.41 13.08 18.75
C ALA A 311 19.81 14.05 17.64
N ILE A 312 20.57 13.60 16.63
CA ILE A 312 20.94 14.42 15.47
C ILE A 312 19.70 14.85 14.68
N ILE A 313 18.77 13.92 14.40
CA ILE A 313 17.52 14.23 13.69
C ILE A 313 16.70 15.24 14.51
N PHE A 314 16.60 15.05 15.83
CA PHE A 314 15.91 15.98 16.72
C PHE A 314 16.53 17.39 16.69
N LEU A 315 17.86 17.50 16.77
CA LEU A 315 18.57 18.78 16.71
C LEU A 315 18.42 19.47 15.35
N LEU A 316 18.42 18.71 14.25
CA LEU A 316 18.14 19.24 12.91
C LEU A 316 16.71 19.75 12.81
N GLY A 317 15.73 19.02 13.33
CA GLY A 317 14.33 19.46 13.40
C GLY A 317 14.15 20.73 14.23
N MET A 318 14.84 20.82 15.38
CA MET A 318 14.85 22.03 16.21
C MET A 318 15.52 23.21 15.49
N SER A 319 16.63 22.96 14.79
CA SER A 319 17.32 23.98 13.99
C SER A 319 16.45 24.48 12.83
N TRP A 320 15.71 23.58 12.18
CA TRP A 320 14.74 23.92 11.14
C TRP A 320 13.62 24.81 11.70
N THR A 321 13.06 24.43 12.85
CA THR A 321 12.03 25.20 13.55
C THR A 321 12.56 26.58 13.98
N ALA A 322 13.80 26.65 14.49
CA ALA A 322 14.43 27.91 14.87
C ALA A 322 14.66 28.82 13.66
N LYS A 323 15.06 28.26 12.51
CA LYS A 323 15.22 29.00 11.26
C LYS A 323 13.91 29.64 10.80
N GLU A 324 12.79 28.94 10.92
CA GLU A 324 11.46 29.48 10.58
C GLU A 324 10.95 30.51 11.59
N GLY A 325 11.32 30.37 12.87
CA GLY A 325 10.89 31.28 13.94
C GLY A 325 11.71 32.58 14.05
N LEU A 326 12.99 32.57 13.68
CA LEU A 326 13.89 33.73 13.80
C LEU A 326 13.42 35.01 13.05
N PRO A 327 12.89 34.94 11.82
CA PRO A 327 12.43 36.12 11.07
C PRO A 327 11.33 36.92 11.78
N LEU A 328 10.51 36.26 12.60
CA LEU A 328 9.41 36.90 13.34
C LEU A 328 9.90 37.95 14.34
N TYR A 329 11.16 37.84 14.80
CA TYR A 329 11.75 38.71 15.81
C TYR A 329 12.77 39.71 15.25
N TRP A 330 12.92 39.79 13.92
CA TRP A 330 13.97 40.60 13.29
C TRP A 330 13.88 42.09 13.66
N ARG A 331 12.66 42.63 13.75
CA ARG A 331 12.43 44.05 14.10
C ARG A 331 12.80 44.35 15.56
N GLN A 332 12.57 43.41 16.46
CA GLN A 332 12.96 43.50 17.87
C GLN A 332 14.48 43.41 18.02
N VAL A 333 15.14 42.53 17.26
CA VAL A 333 16.61 42.44 17.25
C VAL A 333 17.23 43.75 16.77
N GLN A 334 16.69 44.38 15.73
CA GLN A 334 17.16 45.69 15.24
C GLN A 334 17.06 46.80 16.30
N LEU A 335 15.96 46.83 17.06
CA LEU A 335 15.80 47.79 18.17
C LEU A 335 16.79 47.53 19.32
N MET A 336 16.99 46.26 19.70
CA MET A 336 17.93 45.87 20.76
C MET A 336 19.40 46.13 20.39
N LEU A 337 19.73 46.04 19.10
CA LEU A 337 21.07 46.36 18.58
C LEU A 337 21.29 47.86 18.36
N ASN A 338 20.33 48.73 18.70
CA ASN A 338 20.42 50.17 18.50
C ASN A 338 20.52 50.57 17.00
N LEU A 339 19.98 49.72 16.11
CA LEU A 339 20.01 49.87 14.64
C LEU A 339 18.67 50.36 14.06
N GLY A 340 17.77 50.87 14.91
CA GLY A 340 16.44 51.34 14.54
C GLY A 340 16.34 52.85 14.29
N THR A 341 15.11 53.34 14.12
CA THR A 341 14.77 54.77 13.94
C THR A 341 14.95 55.61 15.19
N VAL A 342 15.15 54.97 16.34
CA VAL A 342 15.37 55.58 17.64
C VAL A 342 16.59 54.92 18.24
N ARG A 343 17.56 55.70 18.71
CA ARG A 343 18.75 55.17 19.35
C ARG A 343 18.83 55.48 20.84
N GLU A 344 19.55 54.66 21.58
CA GLU A 344 19.92 54.95 22.96
C GLU A 344 20.70 56.26 23.04
N ASN A 345 20.42 57.04 24.08
CA ASN A 345 20.90 58.40 24.30
C ASN A 345 20.39 59.48 23.33
N GLU A 346 19.52 59.16 22.37
CA GLU A 346 18.80 60.16 21.59
C GLU A 346 17.58 60.70 22.35
N ARG A 347 17.15 61.93 22.01
CA ARG A 347 15.91 62.51 22.52
C ARG A 347 14.78 62.29 21.52
N ILE A 348 13.67 61.76 22.00
CA ILE A 348 12.43 61.61 21.24
C ILE A 348 11.34 62.49 21.81
N VAL A 349 10.48 63.04 20.95
CA VAL A 349 9.29 63.76 21.40
C VAL A 349 8.14 62.77 21.45
N TYR A 350 7.69 62.43 22.65
CA TYR A 350 6.55 61.54 22.87
C TYR A 350 5.45 62.31 23.59
N LEU A 351 4.26 62.38 22.98
CA LEU A 351 3.12 63.17 23.48
C LEU A 351 3.47 64.65 23.76
N GLY A 352 4.33 65.25 22.93
CA GLY A 352 4.72 66.66 23.04
C GLY A 352 5.79 66.97 24.09
N ILE A 353 6.27 65.97 24.83
CA ILE A 353 7.33 66.12 25.84
C ILE A 353 8.62 65.48 25.30
N PRO A 354 9.78 66.15 25.40
CA PRO A 354 11.06 65.54 25.04
C PRO A 354 11.49 64.55 26.13
N TRP A 355 11.74 63.30 25.74
CA TRP A 355 12.27 62.24 26.60
C TRP A 355 13.61 61.77 26.06
N LYS A 356 14.57 61.49 26.96
CA LYS A 356 15.81 60.79 26.61
C LYS A 356 15.57 59.29 26.64
N VAL A 357 16.03 58.60 25.60
CA VAL A 357 15.98 57.12 25.54
C VAL A 357 17.16 56.58 26.34
N ALA A 358 16.91 56.13 27.57
CA ALA A 358 17.95 55.62 28.46
C ALA A 358 18.39 54.20 28.12
N SER A 359 17.47 53.33 27.69
CA SER A 359 17.81 51.99 27.21
C SER A 359 16.78 51.44 26.21
N LEU A 360 17.27 50.72 25.19
CA LEU A 360 16.48 49.98 24.22
C LEU A 360 16.76 48.49 24.40
N SER A 361 15.91 47.83 25.17
CA SER A 361 15.95 46.37 25.38
C SER A 361 14.56 45.79 25.12
N PHE A 362 14.11 44.77 25.87
CA PHE A 362 12.75 44.25 25.73
C PHE A 362 11.68 45.28 26.15
N PHE A 363 12.03 46.18 27.06
CA PHE A 363 11.27 47.38 27.41
C PHE A 363 12.12 48.61 27.09
N THR A 364 11.48 49.68 26.63
CA THR A 364 12.12 50.99 26.43
C THR A 364 12.01 51.79 27.71
N THR A 365 13.15 52.28 28.21
CA THR A 365 13.16 53.16 29.39
C THR A 365 13.37 54.59 28.92
N LEU A 366 12.41 55.46 29.24
CA LEU A 366 12.48 56.89 28.96
C LEU A 366 12.75 57.65 30.25
N GLU A 367 13.75 58.51 30.22
CA GLU A 367 14.09 59.43 31.31
C GLU A 367 13.85 60.86 30.82
N ASN A 368 13.24 61.71 31.64
CA ASN A 368 13.03 63.12 31.34
C ASN A 368 13.88 63.96 32.29
#